data_AF-A0AAW9KNT0-F1
#
_entry.id   AF-A0AAW9KNT0-F1
#
_cell.length_a   1.000
_cell.length_b   1.000
_cell.length_c   1.000
_cell.angle_alpha   90.00
_cell.angle_beta   90.00
_cell.angle_gamma   90.00
#
_symmetry.space_group_name_H-M   'P 1'
#
loop_
_entity.id
_entity.type
_entity.pdbx_description
1 polymer ?
#
loop_
_entity_poly.entity_id
_entity_poly.type
_entity_poly.pdbx_seq_one_letter_code
_entity_poly.pdbx_strand_id
1 'polypeptide(L)'
;IGASKKMINKTIFKQTLIYFMVPLTLAIVHSMVGIGVINDFITLFNKPSIGVSSFITLFTLVAVYAGYFYATYTGYKNIVK
;
A
#
# COMPACT_ATOMS: atom_id res chain seq x y z
N ILE A 1 1.37 -32.68 12.49
CA ILE A 1 1.09 -31.27 12.11
C ILE A 1 -0.08 -30.77 12.99
N GLY A 2 0.19 -29.89 13.96
CA GLY A 2 -0.72 -29.58 15.08
C GLY A 2 -1.51 -28.26 14.98
N ALA A 3 -1.36 -27.49 13.90
CA ALA A 3 -2.12 -26.25 13.71
C ALA A 3 -3.51 -26.54 13.11
N SER A 4 -4.55 -25.97 13.71
CA SER A 4 -5.91 -26.09 13.16
C SER A 4 -6.07 -25.30 11.86
N LYS A 5 -6.97 -25.74 10.97
CA LYS A 5 -7.33 -25.01 9.73
C LYS A 5 -7.73 -23.55 10.01
N LYS A 6 -8.37 -23.29 11.17
CA LYS A 6 -8.73 -21.93 11.62
C LYS A 6 -7.50 -21.07 11.89
N MET A 7 -6.48 -21.62 12.55
CA MET A 7 -5.21 -20.92 12.81
C MET A 7 -4.51 -20.59 11.49
N ILE A 8 -4.44 -21.57 10.58
CA ILE A 8 -3.80 -21.40 9.27
C ILE A 8 -4.49 -20.27 8.48
N ASN A 9 -5.81 -20.30 8.33
CA ASN A 9 -6.55 -19.26 7.61
C ASN A 9 -6.38 -17.86 8.22
N LYS A 10 -6.36 -17.76 9.56
CA LYS A 10 -6.14 -16.51 10.27
C LYS A 10 -4.72 -15.97 10.02
N THR A 11 -3.73 -16.85 10.02
CA THR A 11 -2.34 -16.48 9.77
C THR A 11 -2.14 -16.02 8.33
N ILE A 12 -2.70 -16.73 7.34
CA ILE A 12 -2.64 -16.33 5.92
C ILE A 12 -3.17 -14.89 5.76
N PHE A 13 -4.36 -14.60 6.28
CA PHE A 13 -4.91 -13.26 6.17
C PHE A 13 -4.03 -12.20 6.85
N LYS A 14 -3.62 -12.43 8.11
CA LYS A 14 -2.81 -11.46 8.87
C LYS A 14 -1.45 -11.21 8.24
N GLN A 15 -0.75 -12.27 7.83
CA GLN A 15 0.57 -12.13 7.23
C GLN A 15 0.49 -11.39 5.90
N THR A 16 -0.40 -11.80 4.99
CA THR A 16 -0.59 -11.09 3.72
C THR A 16 -0.98 -9.63 3.95
N LEU A 17 -1.83 -9.33 4.94
CA LEU A 17 -2.22 -7.96 5.26
C LEU A 17 -1.01 -7.13 5.73
N ILE A 18 -0.22 -7.65 6.67
CA ILE A 18 0.96 -6.95 7.19
C ILE A 18 1.99 -6.70 6.08
N TYR A 19 2.27 -7.73 5.26
CA TYR A 19 3.24 -7.61 4.15
C TYR A 19 2.86 -6.54 3.13
N PHE A 20 1.57 -6.30 2.90
CA PHE A 20 1.11 -5.26 1.97
C PHE A 20 0.94 -3.89 2.62
N MET A 21 0.43 -3.83 3.85
CA MET A 21 0.11 -2.56 4.50
C MET A 21 1.35 -1.84 5.03
N VAL A 22 2.36 -2.55 5.55
CA VAL A 22 3.57 -1.91 6.08
C VAL A 22 4.31 -1.10 5.01
N PRO A 23 4.62 -1.66 3.81
CA PRO A 23 5.25 -0.88 2.75
C PRO A 23 4.36 0.25 2.22
N LEU A 24 3.04 0.01 2.08
CA LEU A 24 2.09 1.02 1.63
C LEU A 24 2.05 2.23 2.56
N THR A 25 1.95 1.99 3.87
CA THR A 25 1.97 3.07 4.87
C THR A 25 3.30 3.83 4.83
N LEU A 26 4.43 3.12 4.73
CA LEU A 26 5.74 3.77 4.61
C LEU A 26 5.82 4.67 3.36
N ALA A 27 5.32 4.18 2.21
CA ALA A 27 5.29 4.95 0.97
C ALA A 27 4.42 6.21 1.08
N ILE A 28 3.28 6.14 1.76
CA ILE A 28 2.40 7.30 2.01
C ILE A 28 3.12 8.34 2.87
N VAL A 29 3.70 7.91 4.01
CA VAL A 29 4.44 8.81 4.91
C VAL A 29 5.61 9.46 4.19
N HIS A 30 6.39 8.68 3.44
CA HIS A 30 7.50 9.18 2.64
C HIS A 30 7.04 10.21 1.59
N SER A 31 5.94 9.92 0.90
CA SER A 31 5.38 10.81 -0.12
C SER A 31 4.92 12.14 0.48
N MET A 32 4.32 12.16 1.68
CA MET A 32 3.91 13.40 2.34
C MET A 32 5.08 14.37 2.55
N VAL A 33 6.21 13.84 3.04
CA VAL A 33 7.44 14.63 3.24
C VAL A 33 8.01 15.09 1.90
N GLY A 34 8.13 14.18 0.93
CA GLY A 34 8.67 14.51 -0.39
C GLY A 34 7.87 15.56 -1.14
N ILE A 35 6.54 15.47 -1.13
CA ILE A 35 5.64 16.44 -1.75
C ILE A 35 5.78 17.82 -1.09
N GLY A 36 5.94 17.89 0.24
CA GLY A 36 6.21 19.14 0.94
C GLY A 36 7.46 19.83 0.42
N VAL A 37 8.59 19.11 0.42
CA VAL A 37 9.88 19.62 -0.06
C VAL A 37 9.83 20.06 -1.53
N ILE A 38 9.16 19.27 -2.38
CA ILE A 38 9.03 19.59 -3.81
C ILE A 38 8.15 20.82 -4.04
N ASN A 39 7.04 20.94 -3.31
CA ASN A 39 6.17 22.10 -3.41
C ASN A 39 6.91 23.39 -3.01
N ASP A 40 7.71 23.37 -1.95
CA ASP A 40 8.53 24.52 -1.56
C ASP A 40 9.51 24.89 -2.67
N PHE A 41 10.19 23.88 -3.25
CA PHE A 41 11.16 24.08 -4.33
C PHE A 41 10.53 24.68 -5.60
N ILE A 42 9.40 24.15 -6.08
CA ILE A 42 8.78 24.62 -7.33
C ILE A 42 8.10 25.99 -7.17
N THR A 43 7.70 26.35 -5.95
CA THR A 43 7.15 27.67 -5.65
C THR A 43 8.18 28.78 -5.87
N LEU A 44 9.48 28.50 -5.66
CA LEU A 44 10.58 29.42 -5.99
C LEU A 44 10.62 29.81 -7.48
N PHE A 45 10.06 28.94 -8.34
CA PHE A 45 9.98 29.15 -9.78
C PHE A 45 8.59 29.61 -10.23
N ASN A 46 7.72 30.05 -9.30
CA ASN A 46 6.32 30.41 -9.56
C ASN A 46 5.52 29.31 -10.28
N LYS A 47 5.84 28.03 -10.03
CA LYS A 47 5.10 26.89 -10.57
C LYS A 47 4.00 26.44 -9.62
N PRO A 48 2.88 25.90 -10.14
CA PRO A 48 1.78 25.41 -9.32
C PRO A 48 2.17 24.16 -8.51
N SER A 49 1.54 24.00 -7.34
CA SER A 49 1.73 22.82 -6.47
C SER A 49 1.33 21.50 -7.14
N ILE A 50 1.94 20.39 -6.72
CA ILE A 50 1.63 19.04 -7.22
C ILE A 50 0.59 18.28 -6.37
N GLY A 51 -0.11 18.96 -5.46
CA GLY A 51 -1.01 18.31 -4.50
C GLY A 51 -2.14 17.52 -5.16
N VAL A 52 -2.81 18.11 -6.16
CA VAL A 52 -3.94 17.47 -6.85
C VAL A 52 -3.50 16.22 -7.62
N SER A 53 -2.41 16.31 -8.41
CA SER A 53 -1.89 15.16 -9.15
C SER A 53 -1.41 14.06 -8.21
N SER A 54 -0.77 14.43 -7.11
CA SER A 54 -0.32 13.50 -6.07
C SER A 54 -1.49 12.75 -5.41
N PHE A 55 -2.65 13.39 -5.25
CA PHE A 55 -3.85 12.75 -4.71
C PHE A 55 -4.42 11.70 -5.67
N ILE A 56 -4.39 11.98 -6.98
CA ILE A 56 -4.75 10.99 -8.01
C ILE A 56 -3.78 9.80 -7.94
N THR A 57 -2.47 10.06 -7.86
CA THR A 57 -1.45 9.02 -7.72
C THR A 57 -1.66 8.17 -6.47
N LEU A 58 -2.03 8.77 -5.34
CA LEU A 58 -2.36 8.03 -4.10
C LEU A 58 -3.50 7.03 -4.34
N PHE A 59 -4.59 7.46 -4.98
CA PHE A 59 -5.71 6.56 -5.27
C PHE A 59 -5.33 5.44 -6.24
N THR A 60 -4.58 5.75 -7.30
CA THR A 60 -4.09 4.73 -8.23
C THR A 60 -3.23 3.71 -7.50
N LEU A 61 -2.33 4.16 -6.64
CA LEU A 61 -1.43 3.30 -5.87
C LEU A 61 -2.23 2.40 -4.91
N VAL A 62 -3.19 2.95 -4.17
CA VAL A 62 -4.06 2.18 -3.27
C VAL A 62 -4.87 1.14 -4.04
N ALA A 63 -5.45 1.49 -5.20
CA ALA A 63 -6.23 0.57 -6.01
C ALA A 63 -5.39 -0.62 -6.51
N VAL A 64 -4.18 -0.34 -7.00
CA VAL A 64 -3.24 -1.37 -7.46
C VAL A 64 -2.82 -2.27 -6.30
N TYR A 65 -2.45 -1.70 -5.15
CA TYR A 65 -2.08 -2.47 -3.96
C TYR A 65 -3.22 -3.34 -3.42
N ALA A 66 -4.46 -2.84 -3.44
CA ALA A 66 -5.64 -3.61 -3.05
C ALA A 66 -5.87 -4.80 -3.98
N GLY A 67 -5.70 -4.59 -5.30
CA GLY A 67 -5.78 -5.66 -6.30
C GLY A 67 -4.74 -6.75 -6.07
N TYR A 68 -3.47 -6.37 -5.86
CA TYR A 68 -2.41 -7.33 -5.56
C TYR A 68 -2.64 -8.06 -4.23
N PHE A 69 -3.04 -7.35 -3.17
CA PHE A 69 -3.37 -7.96 -1.89
C PHE A 69 -4.45 -9.05 -2.05
N TYR A 70 -5.53 -8.75 -2.78
CA TYR A 70 -6.60 -9.70 -3.04
C TYR A 70 -6.13 -10.93 -3.80
N ALA A 71 -5.34 -10.73 -4.86
CA ALA A 71 -4.77 -11.80 -5.66
C ALA A 71 -3.85 -12.70 -4.81
N THR A 72 -2.95 -12.12 -4.03
CA THR A 72 -2.02 -12.86 -3.17
C THR A 72 -2.75 -13.62 -2.07
N TYR A 73 -3.71 -12.98 -1.38
CA TYR A 73 -4.49 -13.62 -0.33
C TYR A 73 -5.28 -14.82 -0.86
N THR A 74 -5.95 -14.65 -2.01
CA THR A 74 -6.73 -15.73 -2.63
C THR A 74 -5.82 -16.86 -3.13
N GLY A 75 -4.69 -16.52 -3.76
CA GLY A 75 -3.68 -17.49 -4.19
C GLY A 75 -3.16 -18.33 -3.03
N TYR A 76 -2.75 -17.70 -1.93
CA TYR A 76 -2.27 -18.42 -0.74
C TYR A 76 -3.34 -19.32 -0.12
N LYS A 77 -4.58 -18.82 -0.04
CA LYS A 77 -5.70 -19.60 0.49
C LYS A 77 -6.02 -20.81 -0.37
N ASN A 78 -5.85 -20.73 -1.69
CA ASN A 78 -6.08 -21.83 -2.62
C ASN A 78 -4.98 -22.89 -2.58
N ILE A 79 -3.72 -22.50 -2.35
CA ILE A 79 -2.59 -23.43 -2.25
C ILE A 79 -2.66 -24.27 -0.95
N VAL A 80 -3.11 -23.64 0.14
CA VAL A 80 -3.14 -24.28 1.47
C VAL A 80 -4.44 -25.08 1.71
N LYS A 81 -5.43 -24.92 0.83
CA LYS A 81 -6.68 -25.68 0.84
C LYS A 81 -6.45 -27.12 0.40
#